data_AF-X1IK84-F1
#
_entry.id   AF-X1IK84-F1
#
_cell.length_a   1.000
_cell.length_b   1.000
_cell.length_c   1.000
_cell.angle_alpha   90.00
_cell.angle_beta   90.00
_cell.angle_gamma   90.00
#
_symmetry.space_group_name_H-M   'P 1'
#
loop_
_entity.id
_entity.type
_entity.pdbx_description
1 polymer ?
#
loop_
_entity_poly.entity_id
_entity_poly.type
_entity_poly.pdbx_seq_one_letter_code
_entity_poly.pdbx_strand_id
1 'polypeptide(L)'
;MAPILSFTSEETWGHIKKKGLRTKGITSKKQKEELKNNPPESIFLSTWPKKNAEMVNEDLEKKWQQILKVRSKALKKLEEAREAKKIASSLETGILIHGPTSLISLLESLGDGLKEVFIVSEVKLKVAPEI
;
A
#
# COMPACT_ATOMS: atom_id res chain seq x y z
N MET A 1 -3.12 16.97 -7.22
CA MET A 1 -4.17 17.52 -6.35
C MET A 1 -4.09 19.04 -6.20
N ALA A 2 -2.90 19.66 -6.32
CA ALA A 2 -2.72 21.11 -6.17
C ALA A 2 -3.73 22.01 -6.92
N PRO A 3 -4.10 21.76 -8.19
CA PRO A 3 -5.06 22.64 -8.88
C PRO A 3 -6.51 22.53 -8.38
N ILE A 4 -6.83 21.49 -7.60
CA ILE A 4 -8.20 21.20 -7.14
C ILE A 4 -8.34 21.55 -5.66
N LEU A 5 -7.46 21.02 -4.82
CA LEU A 5 -7.45 21.26 -3.37
C LEU A 5 -6.32 22.22 -3.02
N SER A 6 -6.42 23.46 -3.50
CA SER A 6 -5.30 24.40 -3.51
C SER A 6 -4.75 24.71 -2.11
N PHE A 7 -5.59 25.17 -1.19
CA PHE A 7 -5.16 25.49 0.17
C PHE A 7 -4.60 24.28 0.92
N THR A 8 -5.31 23.14 0.87
CA THR A 8 -4.86 21.89 1.51
C THR A 8 -3.53 21.40 0.93
N SER A 9 -3.34 21.51 -0.38
CA SER A 9 -2.10 21.10 -1.03
C SER A 9 -0.93 21.99 -0.63
N GLU A 10 -1.15 23.31 -0.51
CA GLU A 10 -0.13 24.27 -0.05
C GLU A 10 0.27 24.01 1.41
N GLU A 11 -0.71 23.82 2.29
CA GLU A 11 -0.46 23.47 3.69
C GLU A 11 0.31 22.15 3.82
N THR A 12 -0.15 21.11 3.12
CA THR A 12 0.51 19.79 3.10
C THR A 12 1.94 19.90 2.59
N TRP A 13 2.17 20.71 1.54
CA TRP A 13 3.50 20.96 0.99
C TRP A 13 4.43 21.59 2.03
N GLY A 14 3.95 22.57 2.80
CA GLY A 14 4.68 23.16 3.91
C GLY A 14 5.14 22.12 4.94
N HIS A 15 4.28 21.17 5.31
CA HIS A 15 4.63 20.08 6.22
C HIS A 15 5.61 19.07 5.62
N ILE A 16 5.45 18.71 4.33
CA ILE A 16 6.36 17.79 3.64
C ILE A 16 7.76 18.39 3.56
N LYS A 17 7.88 19.67 3.20
CA LYS A 17 9.18 20.35 3.14
C LYS A 17 9.93 20.32 4.47
N LYS A 18 9.24 20.56 5.58
CA LYS A 18 9.81 20.52 6.94
C LYS A 18 10.35 19.13 7.31
N LYS A 19 9.69 18.06 6.87
CA LYS A 19 10.12 16.66 7.12
C LYS A 19 11.18 16.16 6.14
N GLY A 20 11.45 16.91 5.08
CA GLY A 20 12.33 16.51 3.98
C GLY A 20 11.58 15.84 2.84
N LEU A 21 11.86 16.29 1.62
CA LEU A 21 11.25 15.75 0.42
C LEU A 21 11.86 14.40 0.03
N ARG A 22 11.01 13.40 -0.18
CA ARG A 22 11.41 12.13 -0.76
C ARG A 22 11.69 12.33 -2.26
N THR A 23 12.94 12.13 -2.66
CA THR A 23 13.36 12.24 -4.07
C THR A 23 13.64 10.91 -4.75
N LYS A 24 13.43 9.78 -4.05
CA LYS A 24 13.55 8.43 -4.62
C LYS A 24 12.46 8.23 -5.68
N GLY A 25 12.87 8.03 -6.92
CA GLY A 25 11.98 7.83 -8.08
C GLY A 25 11.92 8.98 -9.08
N ILE A 26 12.53 10.11 -8.75
CA ILE A 26 12.68 11.25 -9.67
C ILE A 26 13.80 10.94 -10.67
N THR A 27 13.47 10.93 -11.96
CA THR A 27 14.42 10.62 -13.05
C THR A 27 15.31 11.80 -13.42
N SER A 28 14.80 13.02 -13.31
CA SER A 28 15.57 14.24 -13.59
C SER A 28 16.54 14.53 -12.44
N LYS A 29 17.85 14.41 -12.72
CA LYS A 29 18.92 14.78 -11.77
C LYS A 29 18.77 16.22 -11.27
N LYS A 30 18.49 17.15 -12.19
CA LYS A 30 18.25 18.57 -11.89
C LYS A 30 17.07 18.76 -10.93
N GLN A 31 15.92 18.15 -11.23
CA GLN A 31 14.73 18.25 -10.37
C GLN A 31 14.97 17.63 -8.99
N LYS A 32 15.74 16.54 -8.94
CA LYS A 32 16.11 15.88 -7.68
C LYS A 32 17.02 16.76 -6.82
N GLU A 33 17.99 17.44 -7.42
CA GLU A 33 18.87 18.38 -6.71
C GLU A 33 18.11 19.62 -6.23
N GLU A 34 17.27 20.20 -7.09
CA GLU A 34 16.39 21.32 -6.75
C GLU A 34 15.50 20.98 -5.55
N LEU A 35 14.76 19.87 -5.59
CA LEU A 35 13.88 19.46 -4.49
C LEU A 35 14.61 19.11 -3.19
N LYS A 36 15.87 18.66 -3.29
CA LYS A 36 16.66 18.30 -2.11
C LYS A 36 17.27 19.53 -1.43
N ASN A 37 17.80 20.46 -2.21
CA ASN A 37 18.60 21.57 -1.70
C ASN A 37 17.81 22.87 -1.59
N ASN A 38 16.88 23.12 -2.51
CA ASN A 38 16.08 24.36 -2.55
C ASN A 38 14.67 24.09 -3.11
N PRO A 39 13.83 23.37 -2.35
CA PRO A 39 12.49 23.04 -2.82
C PRO A 39 11.63 24.29 -3.00
N PRO A 40 10.74 24.33 -4.01
CA PRO A 40 9.87 25.47 -4.25
C PRO A 40 9.12 25.92 -3.00
N GLU A 41 8.98 27.24 -2.85
CA GLU A 41 8.29 27.84 -1.70
C GLU A 41 6.83 27.37 -1.62
N SER A 42 6.17 27.29 -2.77
CA SER A 42 4.80 26.83 -2.89
C SER A 42 4.69 25.62 -3.81
N ILE A 43 3.70 24.76 -3.58
CA ILE A 43 3.40 23.64 -4.48
C ILE A 43 3.01 24.13 -5.88
N PHE A 44 2.46 25.33 -5.99
CA PHE A 44 2.06 25.93 -7.28
C PHE A 44 3.25 26.36 -8.14
N LEU A 45 4.43 26.49 -7.53
CA LEU A 45 5.68 26.76 -8.24
C LEU A 45 6.42 25.46 -8.64
N SER A 46 5.87 24.30 -8.29
CA SER A 46 6.42 23.01 -8.67
C SER A 46 6.02 22.61 -10.09
N THR A 47 6.87 21.83 -10.74
CA THR A 47 6.56 21.21 -12.03
C THR A 47 5.78 19.92 -11.83
N TRP A 48 5.00 19.54 -12.85
CA TRP A 48 4.26 18.28 -12.80
C TRP A 48 5.18 17.08 -12.65
N PRO A 49 4.79 16.06 -11.86
CA PRO A 49 5.56 14.85 -11.75
C PRO A 49 5.62 14.16 -13.11
N LYS A 50 6.83 13.77 -13.51
CA LYS A 50 7.04 13.02 -14.75
C LYS A 50 6.93 11.52 -14.47
N LYS A 51 6.33 10.78 -15.41
CA LYS A 51 6.29 9.32 -15.36
C LYS A 51 7.72 8.76 -15.36
N ASN A 52 8.03 7.91 -14.39
CA ASN A 52 9.24 7.11 -14.39
C ASN A 52 8.89 5.67 -14.81
N ALA A 53 9.25 5.29 -16.04
CA ALA A 53 8.95 3.96 -16.57
C ALA A 53 9.68 2.85 -15.80
N GLU A 54 10.86 3.12 -15.24
CA GLU A 54 11.64 2.15 -14.45
C GLU A 54 10.96 1.78 -13.11
N MET A 55 10.02 2.60 -12.65
CA MET A 55 9.23 2.32 -11.45
C MET A 55 7.92 1.59 -11.74
N VAL A 56 7.58 1.35 -13.01
CA VAL A 56 6.41 0.57 -13.38
C VAL A 56 6.82 -0.90 -13.43
N ASN A 57 6.23 -1.72 -12.56
CA ASN A 57 6.50 -3.15 -12.49
C ASN A 57 5.17 -3.92 -12.57
N GLU A 58 4.89 -4.47 -13.76
CA GLU A 58 3.63 -5.16 -14.04
C GLU A 58 3.48 -6.47 -13.26
N ASP A 59 4.58 -7.19 -13.01
CA ASP A 59 4.53 -8.44 -12.26
C ASP A 59 4.24 -8.18 -10.77
N LEU A 60 4.80 -7.11 -10.22
CA LEU A 60 4.47 -6.62 -8.88
C LEU A 60 3.00 -6.21 -8.79
N GLU A 61 2.49 -5.50 -9.81
CA GLU A 61 1.07 -5.14 -9.89
C GLU A 61 0.17 -6.37 -9.92
N LYS A 62 0.43 -7.34 -10.81
CA LYS A 62 -0.32 -8.60 -10.90
C LYS A 62 -0.29 -9.37 -9.57
N LYS A 63 0.88 -9.46 -8.93
CA LYS A 63 1.06 -10.06 -7.60
C LYS A 63 0.14 -9.40 -6.57
N TRP A 64 0.18 -8.07 -6.46
CA TRP A 64 -0.63 -7.35 -5.48
C TRP A 64 -2.12 -7.37 -5.80
N GLN A 65 -2.53 -7.39 -7.06
CA GLN A 65 -3.93 -7.57 -7.43
C GLN A 65 -4.49 -8.89 -6.90
N GLN A 66 -3.74 -9.99 -6.96
CA GLN A 66 -4.16 -11.28 -6.40
C GLN A 66 -4.22 -11.23 -4.87
N ILE A 67 -3.21 -10.65 -4.21
CA ILE A 67 -3.19 -10.48 -2.75
C ILE A 67 -4.40 -9.65 -2.28
N LEU A 68 -4.70 -8.54 -2.96
CA LEU A 68 -5.82 -7.66 -2.61
C LEU A 68 -7.19 -8.33 -2.82
N LYS A 69 -7.32 -9.23 -3.81
CA LYS A 69 -8.53 -10.06 -3.98
C LYS A 69 -8.76 -10.97 -2.77
N VAL A 70 -7.71 -11.63 -2.26
CA VAL A 70 -7.80 -12.46 -1.04
C VAL A 70 -8.11 -11.58 0.17
N ARG A 71 -7.42 -10.44 0.31
CA ARG A 71 -7.66 -9.47 1.40
C ARG A 71 -9.11 -9.02 1.45
N SER A 72 -9.72 -8.69 0.31
CA SER A 72 -11.13 -8.29 0.23
C SER A 72 -12.07 -9.38 0.78
N LYS A 73 -11.83 -10.65 0.42
CA LYS A 73 -12.60 -11.79 0.95
C LYS A 73 -12.41 -11.98 2.45
N ALA A 74 -11.17 -11.89 2.94
CA ALA A 74 -10.86 -12.02 4.36
C ALA A 74 -11.49 -10.90 5.20
N LEU A 75 -11.42 -9.64 4.74
CA LEU A 75 -12.05 -8.50 5.42
C LEU A 75 -13.57 -8.68 5.50
N LYS A 76 -14.22 -9.16 4.43
CA LYS A 76 -15.64 -9.48 4.47
C LYS A 76 -15.96 -10.53 5.55
N LYS A 77 -15.16 -11.60 5.65
CA LYS A 77 -15.35 -12.64 6.68
C LYS A 77 -15.10 -12.14 8.11
N LEU A 78 -14.12 -11.24 8.28
CA LEU A 78 -13.88 -10.59 9.56
C LEU A 78 -15.06 -9.69 9.95
N GLU A 79 -15.65 -8.96 9.01
CA GLU A 79 -16.84 -8.14 9.28
C GLU A 79 -18.04 -9.00 9.66
N GLU A 80 -18.33 -10.06 8.90
CA GLU A 80 -19.40 -11.03 9.22
C GLU A 80 -19.22 -11.62 10.63
N ALA A 81 -17.97 -11.91 11.04
CA ALA A 81 -17.66 -12.39 12.38
C ALA A 81 -17.86 -11.31 13.47
N ARG A 82 -17.58 -10.04 13.16
CA ARG A 82 -17.80 -8.90 14.08
C ARG A 82 -19.29 -8.64 14.29
N GLU A 83 -20.08 -8.62 13.21
CA GLU A 83 -21.53 -8.49 13.27
C GLU A 83 -22.17 -9.63 14.08
N ALA A 84 -21.66 -10.86 13.92
CA ALA A 84 -22.05 -12.01 14.71
C ALA A 84 -21.51 -12.01 16.15
N LYS A 85 -20.82 -10.94 16.59
CA LYS A 85 -20.19 -10.77 17.90
C LYS A 85 -19.21 -11.87 18.29
N LYS A 86 -18.62 -12.56 17.29
CA LYS A 86 -17.61 -13.60 17.52
C LYS A 86 -16.23 -13.02 17.78
N ILE A 87 -15.95 -11.82 17.26
CA ILE A 87 -14.69 -11.10 17.44
C ILE A 87 -14.97 -9.64 17.79
N ALA A 88 -14.13 -9.05 18.63
CA ALA A 88 -14.21 -7.64 19.00
C ALA A 88 -13.24 -6.77 18.17
N SER A 89 -12.01 -7.24 17.98
CA SER A 89 -10.96 -6.56 17.21
C SER A 89 -10.28 -7.50 16.21
N SER A 90 -10.02 -7.02 15.01
CA SER A 90 -9.24 -7.77 14.01
C SER A 90 -7.80 -8.01 14.49
N LEU A 91 -7.24 -7.09 15.29
CA LEU A 91 -5.88 -7.19 15.83
C LEU A 91 -5.72 -8.27 16.91
N GLU A 92 -6.82 -8.80 17.45
CA GLU A 92 -6.82 -9.92 18.40
C GLU A 92 -7.26 -11.24 17.74
N THR A 93 -7.56 -11.19 16.43
CA THR A 93 -8.12 -12.32 15.68
C THR A 93 -7.06 -12.93 14.77
N GLY A 94 -7.01 -14.27 14.73
CA GLY A 94 -6.26 -15.00 13.72
C GLY A 94 -7.16 -15.43 12.56
N ILE A 95 -6.61 -15.51 11.34
CA ILE A 95 -7.32 -16.06 10.17
C ILE A 95 -6.62 -17.30 9.63
N LEU A 96 -7.41 -18.23 9.10
CA LEU A 96 -6.93 -19.41 8.39
C LEU A 96 -7.42 -19.36 6.94
N ILE A 97 -6.48 -19.29 6.00
CA ILE A 97 -6.76 -19.22 4.56
C ILE A 97 -6.48 -20.57 3.92
N HIS A 98 -7.47 -21.09 3.21
CA HIS A 98 -7.36 -22.28 2.39
C HIS A 98 -7.37 -21.90 0.91
N GLY A 99 -6.57 -22.59 0.10
CA GLY A 99 -6.56 -22.37 -1.35
C GLY A 99 -5.57 -23.26 -2.09
N PRO A 100 -5.52 -23.14 -3.43
CA PRO A 100 -4.59 -23.91 -4.25
C PRO A 100 -3.14 -23.55 -3.93
N THR A 101 -2.22 -24.47 -4.20
CA THR A 101 -0.78 -24.32 -3.91
C THR A 101 -0.21 -23.01 -4.45
N SER A 102 -0.59 -22.61 -5.67
CA SER A 102 -0.12 -21.36 -6.29
C SER A 102 -0.50 -20.11 -5.49
N LEU A 103 -1.71 -20.08 -4.91
CA LEU A 103 -2.18 -18.98 -4.08
C LEU A 103 -1.49 -18.97 -2.72
N ILE A 104 -1.34 -20.14 -2.11
CA ILE A 104 -0.69 -20.27 -0.81
C ILE A 104 0.78 -19.83 -0.92
N SER A 105 1.53 -20.32 -1.92
CA SER A 105 2.90 -19.88 -2.16
C SER A 105 3.01 -18.38 -2.46
N LEU A 106 2.02 -17.79 -3.14
CA LEU A 106 1.97 -16.34 -3.34
C LEU A 106 1.87 -15.58 -2.02
N LEU A 107 1.00 -16.04 -1.11
CA LEU A 107 0.80 -15.41 0.20
C LEU A 107 2.01 -15.66 1.12
N GLU A 108 2.58 -16.85 1.10
CA GLU A 108 3.81 -17.20 1.83
C GLU A 108 4.98 -16.30 1.41
N SER A 109 5.04 -15.88 0.15
CA SER A 109 6.09 -14.97 -0.35
C SER A 109 6.11 -13.59 0.33
N LEU A 110 5.09 -13.24 1.13
CA LEU A 110 5.04 -12.02 1.94
C LEU A 110 5.73 -12.18 3.30
N GLY A 111 6.03 -13.42 3.72
CA GLY A 111 6.69 -13.73 4.98
C GLY A 111 5.97 -13.12 6.18
N ASP A 112 6.75 -12.54 7.10
CA ASP A 112 6.23 -11.93 8.33
C ASP A 112 5.25 -10.77 8.07
N GLY A 113 5.37 -10.12 6.91
CA GLY A 113 4.51 -9.01 6.47
C GLY A 113 3.06 -9.40 6.19
N LEU A 114 2.74 -10.70 6.16
CA LEU A 114 1.43 -11.22 5.81
C LEU A 114 0.36 -10.75 6.80
N LYS A 115 0.65 -10.77 8.10
CA LYS A 115 -0.32 -10.36 9.13
C LYS A 115 -0.65 -8.87 9.06
N GLU A 116 0.30 -8.01 8.69
CA GLU A 116 0.08 -6.58 8.45
C GLU A 116 -0.77 -6.35 7.20
N VAL A 117 -0.58 -7.19 6.17
CA VAL A 117 -1.43 -7.17 4.96
C VAL A 117 -2.88 -7.58 5.26
N PHE A 118 -3.17 -8.30 6.34
CA PHE A 118 -4.55 -8.58 6.74
C PHE A 118 -5.03 -7.77 7.96
N ILE A 119 -4.12 -7.09 8.65
CA ILE A 119 -4.35 -6.34 9.91
C ILE A 119 -4.96 -7.26 10.98
N VAL A 120 -4.26 -8.35 11.26
CA VAL A 120 -4.67 -9.43 12.18
C VAL A 120 -3.50 -9.86 13.07
N SER A 121 -3.77 -10.57 14.16
CA SER A 121 -2.70 -11.08 15.04
C SER A 121 -1.94 -12.25 14.41
N GLU A 122 -2.62 -13.09 13.64
CA GLU A 122 -2.07 -14.32 13.07
C GLU A 122 -2.70 -14.64 11.71
N VAL A 123 -1.90 -15.18 10.79
CA VAL A 123 -2.39 -15.75 9.52
C VAL A 123 -1.82 -17.16 9.38
N LYS A 124 -2.70 -18.15 9.27
CA LYS A 124 -2.34 -19.53 8.93
C LYS A 124 -2.73 -19.81 7.49
N LEU A 125 -1.86 -20.51 6.77
CA LEU A 125 -2.08 -20.88 5.39
C LEU A 125 -2.15 -22.41 5.29
N LYS A 126 -3.12 -22.92 4.52
CA LYS A 126 -3.27 -24.34 4.25
C LYS A 126 -3.60 -24.58 2.79
N VAL A 127 -2.87 -25.50 2.16
CA VAL A 127 -3.20 -25.96 0.81
C VAL A 127 -4.49 -26.78 0.85
N ALA A 128 -5.40 -26.50 -0.06
CA ALA A 128 -6.61 -27.27 -0.29
C ALA A 128 -6.86 -27.36 -1.81
N PRO A 129 -7.41 -28.49 -2.31
CA PRO A 129 -7.78 -28.59 -3.72
C PRO A 129 -8.81 -27.53 -4.10
N GLU A 130 -8.78 -27.06 -5.36
CA GLU A 130 -9.84 -26.21 -5.88
C GLU A 130 -11.17 -26.98 -5.83
N ILE A 131 -12.20 -26.37 -5.23
CA ILE A 131 -13.57 -26.90 -5.22
C ILE A 131 -14.24 -26.50 -6.53
#